data_AF-A0A350UX38-F1
#
_entry.id   AF-A0A350UX38-F1
#
_cell.length_a   1.000
_cell.length_b   1.000
_cell.length_c   1.000
_cell.angle_alpha   90.00
_cell.angle_beta   90.00
_cell.angle_gamma   90.00
#
_symmetry.space_group_name_H-M   'P 1'
#
loop_
_entity.id
_entity.type
_entity.pdbx_description
1 polymer ?
#
loop_
_entity_poly.entity_id
_entity_poly.type
_entity_poly.pdbx_seq_one_letter_code
_entity_poly.pdbx_strand_id
1 'polypeptide(L)' 'DQSIIQVKLAGEYEDVRITLDGQEGCDMKAEDILEIQKTKTTLKLIPGPNKNYYQTLRQKLHWGTPNDEDISEA' A
#
# COMPACT_ATOMS: atom_id res chain seq x y z
N ASP A 1 3.43 -14.52 -12.62
CA ASP A 1 2.74 -13.31 -12.13
C ASP A 1 2.69 -12.28 -13.26
N GLN A 2 1.66 -12.39 -14.11
CA GLN A 2 1.45 -11.61 -15.34
C GLN A 2 -0.01 -11.10 -15.41
N SER A 3 -0.67 -11.05 -14.26
CA SER A 3 -2.06 -10.65 -14.18
C SER A 3 -2.22 -9.18 -14.54
N ILE A 4 -3.33 -8.88 -15.20
CA ILE A 4 -3.77 -7.53 -15.50
C ILE A 4 -5.08 -7.32 -14.73
N ILE A 5 -5.18 -6.21 -14.01
CA ILE A 5 -6.41 -5.80 -13.33
C ILE A 5 -6.96 -4.60 -14.09
N GLN A 6 -8.25 -4.66 -14.44
CA GLN A 6 -8.95 -3.56 -15.11
C GLN A 6 -10.08 -3.05 -14.22
N VAL A 7 -10.17 -1.73 -14.09
CA VAL A 7 -11.20 -1.05 -13.31
C VAL A 7 -11.93 -0.06 -14.23
N LYS A 8 -13.26 -0.05 -14.13
CA LYS A 8 -14.15 0.86 -14.84
C LYS A 8 -15.12 1.49 -13.85
N LEU A 9 -15.57 2.70 -14.17
CA LEU A 9 -16.68 3.30 -13.43
C LEU A 9 -17.98 2.62 -13.82
N ALA A 10 -18.82 2.33 -12.83
CA ALA A 10 -20.13 1.70 -13.06
C ALA A 10 -21.18 2.68 -13.61
N GLY A 11 -20.83 3.96 -13.74
CA GLY A 11 -21.71 5.04 -14.17
C GLY A 11 -20.95 6.35 -14.28
N GLU A 12 -21.68 7.43 -14.54
CA GLU A 12 -21.13 8.79 -14.60
C GLU A 12 -20.97 9.37 -13.19
N TYR A 13 -19.74 9.73 -12.84
CA TYR A 13 -19.37 10.35 -11.58
C TYR A 13 -18.45 11.54 -11.86
N GLU A 14 -18.68 12.67 -11.21
CA GLU A 14 -17.96 13.93 -11.53
C GLU A 14 -16.62 14.07 -10.80
N ASP A 15 -16.41 13.38 -9.68
CA ASP A 15 -15.25 13.57 -8.79
C ASP A 15 -14.49 12.27 -8.48
N VAL A 16 -14.14 11.49 -9.52
CA VAL A 16 -13.31 10.29 -9.34
C VAL A 16 -11.86 10.59 -9.67
N ARG A 17 -10.97 10.27 -8.73
CA ARG A 17 -9.53 10.48 -8.86
C ARG A 17 -8.74 9.20 -8.68
N ILE A 18 -7.79 8.98 -9.57
CA ILE A 18 -6.78 7.93 -9.47
C ILE A 18 -5.54 8.56 -8.83
N THR A 19 -5.10 8.02 -7.69
CA THR A 19 -3.85 8.44 -7.04
C THR A 19 -2.87 7.28 -6.99
N LEU A 20 -1.60 7.54 -7.27
CA LEU A 20 -0.50 6.59 -7.02
C LEU A 20 0.19 6.98 -5.72
N ASP A 21 0.28 6.04 -4.77
CA ASP A 21 0.94 6.24 -3.47
C ASP A 21 0.45 7.46 -2.65
N GLY A 22 -0.78 7.92 -2.88
CA GLY A 22 -1.37 9.07 -2.18
C GLY A 22 -0.76 10.42 -2.56
N GLN A 23 -0.03 10.50 -3.67
CA GLN A 23 0.53 11.73 -4.21
C GLN A 23 -0.44 12.40 -5.21
N GLU A 24 0.09 13.19 -6.15
CA GLU A 24 -0.69 13.77 -7.23
C GLU A 24 -1.43 12.69 -8.03
N GLY A 25 -2.70 12.98 -8.33
CA GLY A 25 -3.59 12.07 -9.04
C GLY A 25 -4.12 12.69 -10.32
N CYS A 26 -4.73 11.85 -11.16
CA CYS A 26 -5.47 12.27 -12.34
C CYS A 26 -6.96 11.94 -12.20
N ASP A 27 -7.80 12.71 -12.89
CA ASP A 27 -9.24 12.47 -12.89
C ASP A 27 -9.57 11.25 -13.78
N MET A 28 -10.54 10.44 -13.38
CA MET A 28 -11.06 9.30 -14.15
C MET A 28 -12.48 9.60 -14.62
N LYS A 29 -12.71 9.49 -15.92
CA LYS A 29 -14.02 9.71 -16.54
C LYS A 29 -14.76 8.39 -16.76
N ALA A 30 -16.06 8.47 -17.03
CA ALA A 30 -16.95 7.31 -17.17
C ALA A 30 -16.47 6.29 -18.22
N GLU A 31 -15.91 6.75 -19.33
CA GLU A 31 -15.45 5.90 -20.44
C GLU A 31 -14.00 5.41 -20.28
N ASP A 32 -13.30 5.83 -19.23
CA ASP A 32 -11.91 5.43 -19.02
C ASP A 32 -11.80 4.00 -18.49
N ILE A 33 -10.68 3.35 -18.80
CA ILE A 33 -10.31 2.05 -18.26
C ILE A 33 -8.98 2.21 -17.53
N LEU A 34 -8.98 2.02 -16.21
CA LEU A 34 -7.76 1.96 -15.43
C LEU A 34 -7.20 0.53 -15.52
N GLU A 35 -6.06 0.39 -16.18
CA GLU A 35 -5.32 -0.86 -16.27
C GLU A 35 -4.11 -0.87 -15.32
N ILE A 36 -4.03 -1.89 -14.49
CA ILE A 36 -2.97 -2.07 -13.49
C ILE A 36 -2.24 -3.36 -13.80
N GLN A 37 -0.93 -3.26 -13.99
CA GLN A 37 -0.05 -4.39 -14.25
C GLN A 37 1.28 -4.26 -13.51
N LYS A 38 1.95 -5.39 -13.29
CA LYS A 38 3.28 -5.41 -12.71
C LYS A 38 4.31 -4.76 -13.64
N THR A 39 5.01 -3.74 -13.15
CA THR A 39 6.10 -3.09 -13.90
C THR A 39 7.29 -4.03 -14.12
N LYS A 40 7.99 -3.88 -15.25
CA LYS A 40 9.27 -4.54 -15.52
C LYS A 40 10.43 -3.91 -14.73
N THR A 41 10.27 -2.66 -14.30
CA THR A 41 11.29 -1.90 -13.59
C THR A 41 10.93 -1.78 -12.11
N THR A 42 11.70 -2.42 -11.24
CA THR A 42 11.45 -2.44 -9.79
C THR A 42 12.34 -1.46 -9.05
N LEU A 43 11.84 -0.97 -7.91
CA LEU A 43 12.63 -0.16 -6.98
C LEU A 43 13.70 -1.03 -6.32
N LYS A 44 14.97 -0.60 -6.40
CA LYS A 44 16.08 -1.24 -5.71
C LYS A 44 16.25 -0.61 -4.33
N LEU A 45 15.93 -1.38 -3.29
CA LEU A 45 16.11 -0.94 -1.91
C LEU A 45 17.46 -1.40 -1.36
N ILE A 46 18.17 -0.52 -0.66
CA ILE A 46 19.36 -0.87 0.12
C ILE A 46 18.92 -1.05 1.58
N PRO A 47 18.89 -2.29 2.12
CA PRO A 47 18.55 -2.49 3.52
C PRO A 47 19.72 -2.05 4.42
N GLY A 48 19.40 -1.43 5.57
CA GLY A 48 20.38 -1.22 6.62
C GLY A 48 20.81 -2.56 7.26
N PRO A 49 22.01 -2.64 7.86
CA PRO A 49 22.62 -3.89 8.32
C PRO A 49 21.75 -4.70 9.30
N ASN A 50 20.89 -4.04 10.07
CA ASN A 50 20.02 -4.67 11.07
C ASN A 50 18.53 -4.56 10.72
N LYS A 51 18.17 -4.32 9.44
CA LYS A 51 16.76 -4.14 9.06
C LYS A 51 16.03 -5.49 9.02
N ASN A 52 15.16 -5.72 10.01
CA ASN A 52 14.24 -6.86 10.02
C ASN A 52 12.80 -6.39 9.67
N TYR A 53 12.26 -6.93 8.58
CA TYR A 53 10.91 -6.60 8.10
C TYR A 53 9.84 -6.85 9.17
N TYR A 54 9.85 -8.02 9.80
CA TYR A 54 8.84 -8.39 10.79
C TYR A 54 8.98 -7.62 12.11
N GLN A 55 10.19 -7.27 12.52
CA GLN A 55 10.39 -6.39 13.66
C GLN A 55 9.82 -4.99 13.39
N THR A 56 10.08 -4.44 12.20
CA THR A 56 9.53 -3.14 11.78
C THR A 56 8.00 -3.17 11.76
N LEU A 57 7.43 -4.25 11.24
CA LEU A 57 5.99 -4.44 11.18
C LEU A 57 5.34 -4.49 12.57
N ARG A 58 5.90 -5.29 13.49
CA ARG A 58 5.42 -5.38 14.88
C ARG A 58 5.47 -4.05 15.60
N GLN A 59 6.59 -3.33 15.50
CA GLN A 59 6.76 -2.04 16.15
C GLN A 59 5.78 -0.99 15.60
N LYS A 60 5.59 -0.93 14.28
CA LYS A 60 4.69 0.06 13.66
C LYS A 60 3.20 -0.21 13.90
N LEU A 61 2.83 -1.47 14.07
CA LEU A 61 1.42 -1.88 14.22
C LEU A 61 1.08 -2.30 15.66
N HIS A 62 2.02 -2.18 16.60
CA HIS A 62 1.89 -2.62 18.00
C HIS A 62 1.43 -4.09 18.15
N TRP A 63 1.96 -4.98 17.30
CA TRP A 63 1.58 -6.39 17.31
C TRP A 63 2.47 -7.21 18.24
N GLY A 64 1.86 -7.80 19.26
CA GLY A 64 2.52 -8.76 20.16
C GLY A 64 3.51 -8.14 21.15
N THR A 65 3.43 -6.84 21.40
CA THR A 65 4.04 -6.25 22.60
C THR A 65 3.18 -6.66 23.81
N PRO A 66 3.76 -7.19 24.90
CA PRO A 66 3.05 -7.23 26.17
C PRO A 66 2.57 -5.81 26.46
N ASN A 67 1.35 -5.65 26.97
CA ASN A 67 0.99 -4.36 27.54
C ASN A 67 2.01 -4.07 28.64
N ASP A 68 2.58 -2.86 28.67
CA ASP A 68 3.49 -2.43 29.74
C ASP A 68 2.82 -2.48 31.13
N GLU A 69 1.50 -2.71 31.20
CA GLU A 69 0.74 -2.96 32.43
C GLU A 69 0.97 -4.37 33.02
N ASP A 70 1.44 -5.36 32.26
CA ASP A 70 1.62 -6.75 32.72
C ASP A 70 3.02 -7.05 33.31
N ILE A 71 3.91 -6.04 33.45
CA ILE A 71 5.28 -6.22 34.00
C ILE A 71 5.45 -5.46 35.33
N SER A 72 4.38 -5.35 36.13
CA SER A 72 4.46 -4.86 37.52
C SER A 72 4.25 -5.93 38.59
N GLU A 73 4.16 -7.21 38.20
CA GLU A 73 4.20 -8.35 39.14
C GLU A 73 5.02 -9.51 38.56
N ALA A 74 6.36 -9.38 38.63
CA ALA A 74 7.29 -10.51 38.63
C ALA A 74 8.51 -10.17 39.48
#